data_AF-A0AAI8X077-F1
#
_entry.id   AF-A0AAI8X077-F1
#
_cell.length_a   1.000
_cell.length_b   1.000
_cell.length_c   1.000
_cell.angle_alpha   90.00
_cell.angle_beta   90.00
_cell.angle_gamma   90.00
#
_symmetry.space_group_name_H-M   'P 1'
#
loop_
_entity.id
_entity.type
_entity.pdbx_description
1 polymer ?
#
loop_
_entity_poly.entity_id
_entity_poly.type
_entity_poly.pdbx_seq_one_letter_code
_entity_poly.pdbx_strand_id
1 'polypeptide(L)' 'MANTSEGTVIFLQSHPLWAAAQRRERERSEAMRRHPSYRARQRAAASGTGNPVVPMTRNFKLYSSGNTPA' A
#
# COMPACT_ATOMS: atom_id res chain seq x y z
N MET A 1 -9.78 11.16 -34.56
CA MET A 1 -9.42 9.72 -34.56
C MET A 1 -7.97 9.63 -34.11
N ALA A 2 -7.71 9.33 -32.84
CA ALA A 2 -6.37 9.42 -32.23
C ALA A 2 -6.00 8.09 -31.56
N ASN A 3 -5.84 7.05 -32.39
CA ASN A 3 -5.50 5.71 -31.91
C ASN A 3 -4.43 5.08 -32.81
N THR A 4 -3.51 5.87 -33.36
CA THR A 4 -2.27 5.33 -33.93
C THR A 4 -1.27 5.13 -32.79
N SER A 5 -1.45 4.05 -32.04
CA SER A 5 -0.46 3.59 -31.07
C SER A 5 0.14 2.30 -31.59
N GLU A 6 1.38 2.38 -32.05
CA GLU A 6 2.24 1.23 -32.38
C GLU A 6 2.67 0.44 -31.12
N GLY A 7 1.94 0.58 -30.00
CA GLY A 7 2.20 -0.07 -28.73
C GLY A 7 1.11 -1.09 -28.41
N THR A 8 1.52 -2.29 -27.96
CA THR A 8 0.58 -3.30 -27.46
C THR A 8 -0.17 -2.75 -26.26
N VAL A 9 -1.46 -2.49 -26.43
CA VAL A 9 -2.33 -2.07 -25.34
C VAL A 9 -2.60 -3.26 -24.44
N ILE A 10 -1.85 -3.34 -23.33
CA ILE A 10 -2.09 -4.34 -22.29
C ILE A 10 -3.22 -3.84 -21.40
N PHE A 11 -4.41 -4.41 -21.61
CA PHE A 11 -5.51 -4.25 -20.66
C PHE A 11 -5.17 -5.04 -19.42
N LEU A 12 -4.75 -4.32 -18.40
CA LEU A 12 -4.40 -4.89 -17.12
C LEU A 12 -5.54 -5.85 -16.67
N GLN A 13 -6.82 -5.46 -16.70
CA GLN A 13 -7.91 -6.20 -16.03
C GLN A 13 -8.13 -7.61 -16.59
N SER A 14 -7.80 -7.82 -17.86
CA SER A 14 -7.88 -9.12 -18.53
C SER A 14 -6.56 -9.88 -18.52
N HIS A 15 -5.48 -9.32 -17.95
CA HIS A 15 -4.16 -9.93 -17.97
C HIS A 15 -4.04 -11.03 -16.89
N PRO A 16 -3.67 -12.27 -17.26
CA PRO A 16 -3.61 -13.39 -16.32
C PRO A 16 -2.61 -13.17 -15.18
N LEU A 17 -1.48 -12.50 -15.45
CA LEU A 17 -0.53 -12.13 -14.40
C LEU A 17 -1.11 -11.15 -13.36
N TRP A 18 -1.97 -10.21 -13.77
CA TRP A 18 -2.63 -9.34 -12.77
C TRP A 18 -3.66 -10.13 -11.98
N ALA A 19 -4.45 -11.00 -12.61
CA ALA A 19 -5.38 -11.85 -11.87
C ALA A 19 -4.65 -12.71 -10.81
N ALA A 20 -3.49 -13.29 -11.15
CA ALA A 20 -2.65 -14.04 -10.22
C ALA A 20 -2.08 -13.14 -9.09
N ALA A 21 -1.60 -11.94 -9.42
CA ALA A 21 -1.12 -10.98 -8.43
C ALA A 21 -2.23 -10.54 -7.47
N GLN A 22 -3.44 -10.30 -7.98
CA GLN A 22 -4.60 -9.92 -7.19
C GLN A 22 -5.02 -11.04 -6.22
N ARG A 23 -4.95 -12.29 -6.66
CA ARG A 23 -5.18 -13.46 -5.81
C ARG A 23 -4.17 -13.53 -4.67
N ARG A 24 -2.88 -13.39 -4.99
CA ARG A 24 -1.80 -13.39 -3.97
C ARG A 24 -1.98 -12.28 -2.95
N GLU A 25 -2.39 -11.08 -3.38
CA GLU A 25 -2.64 -9.96 -2.47
C GLU A 25 -3.82 -10.24 -1.54
N ARG A 26 -4.89 -10.88 -2.03
CA ARG A 26 -6.01 -11.32 -1.19
C ARG A 26 -5.55 -12.35 -0.15
N GLU A 27 -4.81 -13.37 -0.56
CA GLU A 27 -4.28 -14.40 0.34
C GLU A 27 -3.37 -13.79 1.42
N ARG A 28 -2.50 -12.86 1.04
CA ARG A 28 -1.65 -12.12 1.98
C ARG A 28 -2.49 -11.29 2.95
N SER A 29 -3.49 -10.56 2.46
CA SER A 29 -4.39 -9.76 3.28
C SER A 29 -5.16 -10.63 4.28
N GLU A 30 -5.63 -11.81 3.88
CA GLU A 30 -6.29 -12.76 4.77
C GLU A 30 -5.33 -13.34 5.82
N ALA A 31 -4.09 -13.67 5.43
CA ALA A 31 -3.06 -14.07 6.38
C ALA A 31 -2.80 -12.97 7.41
N MET A 32 -2.67 -11.72 6.95
CA MET A 32 -2.50 -10.55 7.83
C MET A 32 -3.70 -10.33 8.76
N ARG A 33 -4.93 -10.60 8.30
CA ARG A 33 -6.14 -10.48 9.13
C ARG A 33 -6.16 -11.44 10.31
N ARG A 34 -5.54 -12.61 10.17
CA ARG A 34 -5.40 -13.59 11.26
C ARG A 34 -4.36 -13.16 12.29
N HIS A 35 -3.49 -12.21 11.96
CA HIS A 35 -2.42 -11.78 12.85
C HIS A 35 -2.95 -11.02 14.08
N PRO A 36 -2.43 -11.29 15.30
CA PRO A 36 -2.89 -10.63 16.52
C PRO A 36 -2.80 -9.11 16.47
N SER A 37 -1.74 -8.56 15.88
CA SER A 37 -1.57 -7.09 15.75
C SER A 37 -2.64 -6.46 14.86
N TYR A 38 -3.10 -7.16 13.83
CA TYR A 38 -4.19 -6.68 12.97
C TYR A 38 -5.51 -6.68 13.74
N ARG A 39 -5.82 -7.77 14.46
CA ARG A 39 -7.02 -7.84 15.31
C ARG A 39 -7.00 -6.79 16.42
N ALA A 40 -5.85 -6.53 17.02
CA ALA A 40 -5.68 -5.48 18.03
C ALA A 40 -5.96 -4.09 17.44
N ARG A 41 -5.40 -3.78 16.25
CA ARG A 41 -5.71 -2.52 15.53
C ARG A 41 -7.20 -2.41 15.15
N GLN A 42 -7.82 -3.51 14.72
CA GLN A 42 -9.24 -3.53 14.36
C GLN A 42 -10.13 -3.29 15.58
N ARG A 43 -9.82 -3.91 16.73
CA ARG A 43 -10.53 -3.66 18.00
C ARG A 43 -10.35 -2.21 18.44
N ALA A 44 -9.14 -1.67 18.40
CA ALA A 44 -8.89 -0.26 18.72
C ALA A 44 -9.70 0.70 17.83
N ALA A 45 -9.83 0.40 16.52
CA ALA A 45 -10.66 1.18 15.60
C ALA A 45 -12.17 1.05 15.88
N ALA A 46 -12.63 -0.13 16.32
CA ALA A 46 -14.04 -0.39 16.62
C ALA A 46 -14.51 0.13 17.99
N SER A 47 -13.61 0.21 18.97
CA SER A 47 -13.95 0.63 20.34
C SER A 47 -14.26 2.13 20.49
N GLY A 48 -14.11 2.95 19.43
CA GLY A 48 -14.43 4.39 19.43
C GLY A 48 -13.61 5.24 20.43
N THR A 49 -12.80 4.64 21.28
CA THR A 49 -11.86 5.31 22.17
C THR A 49 -10.67 5.74 21.34
N GLY A 50 -10.82 6.89 20.69
CA GLY A 50 -9.86 7.50 19.78
C GLY A 50 -8.52 7.85 20.44
N ASN A 51 -7.71 6.83 20.73
CA ASN A 51 -6.29 6.98 20.51
C ASN A 51 -6.04 6.50 19.09
N PRO A 52 -5.91 7.39 18.09
CA PRO A 52 -5.39 6.96 16.81
C PRO A 52 -4.09 6.25 17.13
N VAL A 53 -3.96 4.98 16.71
CA VAL A 53 -2.63 4.40 16.53
C VAL A 53 -2.04 5.21 15.38
N VAL A 54 -1.56 6.41 15.71
CA VAL A 54 -0.78 7.26 14.83
C VAL A 54 0.32 6.32 14.38
N PRO A 55 0.39 5.94 13.09
CA PRO A 55 1.59 5.28 12.61
C PRO A 55 2.68 6.24 13.00
N MET A 56 3.52 5.86 13.98
CA MET A 56 4.52 6.73 14.57
C MET A 56 5.35 7.25 13.40
N THR A 57 5.01 8.43 12.91
CA THR A 57 5.63 9.04 11.75
C THR A 57 6.98 9.35 12.30
N ARG A 58 7.94 8.44 12.03
CA ARG A 58 9.33 8.64 12.41
C ARG A 58 9.70 9.90 11.65
N ASN A 59 9.72 11.02 12.36
CA ASN A 59 10.19 12.29 11.84
C ASN A 59 11.69 12.11 11.61
N PHE A 60 12.05 11.48 10.49
CA PHE A 60 13.40 11.54 9.99
C PHE A 60 13.65 13.01 9.73
N LYS A 61 14.50 13.62 10.55
CA LYS A 61 14.90 15.01 10.40
C LYS A 61 15.61 15.09 9.04
N LEU A 62 14.89 15.49 8.01
CA LEU A 62 15.46 15.79 6.70
C LEU A 62 16.30 17.06 6.91
N TYR A 63 17.61 16.88 7.03
CA TYR A 63 18.53 18.00 6.92
C TYR A 63 18.54 18.41 5.44
N SER A 64 18.09 19.63 5.17
CA SER A 64 18.20 20.22 3.83
C SER A 64 19.67 20.23 3.42
N SER A 65 20.04 19.41 2.43
CA SER A 65 21.40 19.33 1.89
C SER A 65 21.67 20.54 1.00
N GLY A 66 21.75 21.73 1.60
CA GLY A 66 22.06 22.99 0.90
C GLY A 66 23.55 23.35 0.89
N ASN A 67 24.39 22.68 1.69
CA ASN A 67 25.77 23.09 1.93
C ASN A 67 26.79 21.98 1.66
N THR A 68 26.69 21.29 0.53
CA THR A 68 27.81 20.48 0.03
C THR A 68 28.56 21.30 -1.03
N PRO A 69 29.67 21.99 -0.69
CA PRO A 69 30.52 22.60 -1.71
C PRO A 69 31.21 21.51 -2.54
N ALA A 70 31.29 21.77 -3.85
CA ALA A 70 31.86 20.90 -4.87
C ALA A 70 33.39 20.76 -4.76
#